data_AF-A0A813GZ78-F1
#
_entry.id   AF-A0A813GZ78-F1
#
_cell.length_a   1.000
_cell.length_b   1.000
_cell.length_c   1.000
_cell.angle_alpha   90.00
_cell.angle_beta   90.00
_cell.angle_gamma   90.00
#
_symmetry.space_group_name_H-M   'P 1'
#
loop_
_entity.id
_entity.type
_entity.pdbx_description
1 polymer ?
#
loop_
_entity_poly.entity_id
_entity_poly.type
_entity_poly.pdbx_seq_one_letter_code
_entity_poly.pdbx_strand_id
1 'polypeptide(L)'
;MVFTLQKQQAWDIDQAIPLGFGLHDGLKWAPVLDEECGCVRAAVDTLNHDLSHLDGDCYIIFSTSCLQYFLLYRYGSHNKVMEKLAENLQSAANSRWERATTAESSDDQEQILQSKEKAQAILQVQMAGKLWTELQAAQREIAALHHRLEQLCPPKKVESMLVENLENHLGSLSVRTQPDLPNLCMAGMHDKRELSVEWTFAVGPCQVEASDFPGAVILDPSIVTSLRAAVCKLITGEIVCYGDLAVAWSDSAMSFHLLYRRGCKVAAQKLVCLLAIHLSASKAGLLCELARATARPDTH
;
A
#
# COMPACT_ATOMS: atom_id res chain seq x y z
N MET A 1 -20.06 25.73 -35.98
CA MET A 1 -20.18 24.93 -34.74
C MET A 1 -19.37 23.66 -34.92
N VAL A 2 -18.25 23.52 -34.21
CA VAL A 2 -17.47 22.28 -34.19
C VAL A 2 -18.09 21.41 -33.10
N PHE A 3 -18.83 20.38 -33.49
CA PHE A 3 -19.24 19.34 -32.55
C PHE A 3 -17.99 18.49 -32.28
N THR A 4 -17.34 18.71 -31.15
CA THR A 4 -16.39 17.74 -30.61
C THR A 4 -17.18 16.48 -30.31
N LEU A 5 -17.07 15.49 -31.19
CA LEU A 5 -17.47 14.11 -30.94
C LEU A 5 -16.70 13.65 -29.70
N GLN A 6 -17.36 13.74 -28.55
CA GLN A 6 -16.83 13.25 -27.29
C GLN A 6 -16.77 11.74 -27.45
N LYS A 7 -15.58 11.23 -27.76
CA LYS A 7 -15.34 9.81 -28.00
C LYS A 7 -15.76 9.08 -26.73
N GLN A 8 -16.90 8.42 -26.81
CA GLN A 8 -17.45 7.63 -25.74
C GLN A 8 -16.39 6.61 -25.29
N GLN A 9 -15.89 6.77 -24.06
CA GLN A 9 -14.85 5.89 -23.53
C GLN A 9 -15.42 4.50 -23.30
N ALA A 10 -14.63 3.49 -23.64
CA ALA A 10 -14.96 2.08 -23.47
C ALA A 10 -15.03 1.71 -21.97
N TRP A 11 -15.84 0.71 -21.67
CA TRP A 11 -15.94 0.05 -20.37
C TRP A 11 -14.71 -0.83 -20.14
N ASP A 12 -14.27 -0.90 -18.88
CA ASP A 12 -13.13 -1.73 -18.46
C ASP A 12 -13.54 -2.65 -17.29
N ILE A 13 -13.00 -3.86 -17.25
CA ILE A 13 -13.20 -4.82 -16.15
C ILE A 13 -12.71 -4.26 -14.82
N ASP A 14 -11.64 -3.44 -14.84
CA ASP A 14 -11.10 -2.82 -13.64
C ASP A 14 -12.06 -1.77 -13.02
N GLN A 15 -13.17 -1.46 -13.70
CA GLN A 15 -14.22 -0.55 -13.25
C GLN A 15 -15.42 -1.32 -12.65
N ALA A 16 -15.16 -2.46 -12.01
CA ALA A 16 -16.16 -3.27 -11.34
C ALA A 16 -16.03 -3.18 -9.80
N ILE A 17 -17.13 -2.90 -9.11
CA ILE A 17 -17.21 -2.92 -7.65
C ILE A 17 -18.06 -4.12 -7.22
N PRO A 18 -17.53 -5.10 -6.47
CA PRO A 18 -18.35 -6.19 -5.96
C PRO A 18 -19.37 -5.64 -4.97
N LEU A 19 -20.64 -6.01 -5.16
CA LEU A 19 -21.74 -5.68 -4.27
C LEU A 19 -21.99 -6.88 -3.35
N GLY A 20 -22.12 -6.62 -2.05
CA GLY A 20 -22.51 -7.65 -1.09
C GLY A 20 -23.91 -8.22 -1.37
N PHE A 21 -24.20 -9.41 -0.83
CA PHE A 21 -25.52 -10.03 -0.95
C PHE A 21 -26.65 -9.08 -0.50
N GLY A 22 -27.69 -8.97 -1.34
CA GLY A 22 -28.88 -8.14 -1.08
C GLY A 22 -28.69 -6.63 -1.28
N LEU A 23 -27.48 -6.15 -1.62
CA LEU A 23 -27.28 -4.71 -1.83
C LEU A 23 -27.91 -4.19 -3.13
N HIS A 24 -27.99 -5.05 -4.15
CA HIS A 24 -28.53 -4.73 -5.48
C HIS A 24 -30.00 -4.26 -5.44
N ASP A 25 -30.84 -4.85 -4.58
CA ASP A 25 -32.25 -4.46 -4.41
C ASP A 25 -32.43 -2.99 -3.96
N GLY A 26 -31.43 -2.46 -3.25
CA GLY A 26 -31.42 -1.08 -2.77
C GLY A 26 -30.96 -0.07 -3.83
N LEU A 27 -30.25 -0.50 -4.86
CA LEU A 27 -29.60 0.37 -5.85
C LEU A 27 -30.51 0.69 -7.05
N LYS A 28 -31.73 1.17 -6.79
CA LYS A 28 -32.73 1.48 -7.82
C LYS A 28 -32.29 2.50 -8.88
N TRP A 29 -31.23 3.26 -8.61
CA TRP A 29 -30.68 4.26 -9.53
C TRP A 29 -29.72 3.69 -10.57
N ALA A 30 -29.24 2.46 -10.38
CA ALA A 30 -28.37 1.78 -11.33
C ALA A 30 -29.19 0.67 -12.03
N PRO A 31 -29.37 0.73 -13.35
CA PRO A 31 -30.07 -0.31 -14.08
C PRO A 31 -29.34 -1.66 -13.99
N VAL A 32 -30.10 -2.74 -13.87
CA VAL A 32 -29.56 -4.10 -13.96
C VAL A 32 -29.38 -4.43 -15.44
N LEU A 33 -28.14 -4.69 -15.85
CA LEU A 33 -27.82 -5.19 -17.17
C LEU A 33 -28.11 -6.70 -17.18
N ASP A 34 -28.85 -7.11 -18.21
CA ASP A 34 -29.40 -8.44 -18.47
C ASP A 34 -28.75 -9.62 -17.71
N GLU A 35 -29.57 -10.45 -17.08
CA GLU A 35 -29.14 -11.57 -16.22
C GLU A 35 -28.32 -12.64 -16.97
N GLU A 36 -28.36 -12.63 -18.31
CA GLU A 36 -27.66 -13.59 -19.15
C GLU A 36 -26.14 -13.34 -19.29
N CYS A 37 -25.62 -12.21 -18.79
CA CYS A 37 -24.19 -11.92 -18.78
C CYS A 37 -23.45 -12.76 -17.72
N GLY A 38 -23.27 -14.06 -17.94
CA GLY A 38 -22.75 -15.01 -16.94
C GLY A 38 -21.40 -14.64 -16.27
N CYS A 39 -20.67 -13.65 -16.77
CA CYS A 39 -19.52 -13.08 -16.07
C CYS A 39 -19.32 -11.59 -16.36
N VAL A 40 -18.51 -10.93 -15.52
CA VAL A 40 -18.16 -9.50 -15.64
C VAL A 40 -17.56 -9.17 -17.01
N ARG A 41 -16.70 -10.05 -17.55
CA ARG A 41 -16.08 -9.85 -18.87
C ARG A 41 -17.11 -9.82 -19.98
N ALA A 42 -18.03 -10.79 -20.00
CA ALA A 42 -19.09 -10.84 -21.00
C ALA A 42 -19.98 -9.58 -20.93
N ALA A 43 -20.30 -9.10 -19.72
CA ALA A 43 -21.02 -7.85 -19.56
C ALA A 43 -20.26 -6.64 -20.13
N VAL A 44 -18.95 -6.52 -19.86
CA VAL A 44 -18.12 -5.45 -20.41
C VAL A 44 -18.05 -5.52 -21.94
N ASP A 45 -17.94 -6.73 -22.51
CA ASP A 45 -17.94 -6.94 -23.96
C ASP A 45 -19.29 -6.51 -24.58
N THR A 46 -20.41 -6.89 -23.96
CA THR A 46 -21.76 -6.45 -24.38
C THR A 46 -21.91 -4.93 -24.31
N LEU A 47 -21.52 -4.30 -23.20
CA LEU A 47 -21.58 -2.85 -23.03
C LEU A 47 -20.71 -2.11 -24.06
N ASN A 48 -19.57 -2.69 -24.43
CA ASN A 48 -18.68 -2.14 -25.45
C ASN A 48 -19.15 -2.39 -26.89
N HIS A 49 -19.95 -3.43 -27.13
CA HIS A 49 -20.53 -3.71 -28.43
C HIS A 49 -21.73 -2.80 -28.72
N ASP A 50 -22.58 -2.57 -27.72
CA ASP A 50 -23.85 -1.83 -27.83
C ASP A 50 -23.76 -0.36 -27.37
N LEU A 51 -22.57 0.25 -27.47
CA LEU A 51 -22.25 1.59 -26.96
C LEU A 51 -23.23 2.71 -27.40
N SER A 52 -24.00 2.51 -28.47
CA SER A 52 -24.92 3.52 -29.00
C SER A 52 -26.28 3.61 -28.28
N HIS A 53 -26.67 2.63 -27.44
CA HIS A 53 -28.04 2.57 -26.89
C HIS A 53 -28.16 2.66 -25.37
N LEU A 54 -27.04 2.78 -24.66
CA LEU A 54 -27.00 2.73 -23.20
C LEU A 54 -26.63 4.09 -22.60
N ASP A 55 -27.65 4.79 -22.05
CA ASP A 55 -27.52 6.13 -21.47
C ASP A 55 -27.09 6.16 -19.99
N GLY A 56 -26.43 5.10 -19.51
CA GLY A 56 -26.02 4.96 -18.12
C GLY A 56 -24.52 5.21 -17.86
N ASP A 57 -24.22 5.85 -16.73
CA ASP A 57 -22.85 5.94 -16.19
C ASP A 57 -22.40 4.66 -15.47
N CYS A 58 -23.35 3.77 -15.15
CA CYS A 58 -23.12 2.55 -14.39
C CYS A 58 -24.25 1.54 -14.58
N TYR A 59 -23.94 0.27 -14.37
CA TYR A 59 -24.88 -0.85 -14.46
C TYR A 59 -24.59 -1.88 -13.37
N ILE A 60 -25.64 -2.52 -12.86
CA ILE A 60 -25.51 -3.68 -11.98
C ILE A 60 -25.53 -4.92 -12.86
N ILE A 61 -24.62 -5.85 -12.60
CA ILE A 61 -24.58 -7.16 -13.26
C ILE A 61 -24.54 -8.26 -12.20
N PHE A 62 -25.13 -9.40 -12.51
CA PHE A 62 -24.91 -10.61 -11.73
C PHE A 62 -23.90 -11.50 -12.43
N SER A 63 -22.84 -11.90 -11.73
CA SER A 63 -21.86 -12.84 -12.27
C SER A 63 -22.16 -14.25 -11.75
N THR A 64 -22.61 -15.14 -12.63
CA THR A 64 -22.87 -16.55 -12.26
C THR A 64 -21.58 -17.27 -11.88
N SER A 65 -20.44 -16.92 -12.49
CA SER A 65 -19.13 -17.48 -12.13
C SER A 65 -18.68 -17.16 -10.70
N CYS A 66 -19.11 -16.02 -10.15
CA CYS A 66 -18.75 -15.57 -8.81
C CYS A 66 -19.93 -15.61 -7.83
N LEU A 67 -21.13 -15.97 -8.29
CA LEU A 67 -22.40 -15.95 -7.56
C LEU A 67 -22.64 -14.64 -6.78
N GLN A 68 -22.27 -13.50 -7.38
CA GLN A 68 -22.38 -12.18 -6.74
C GLN A 68 -22.68 -11.07 -7.75
N TYR A 69 -23.27 -10.00 -7.24
CA TYR A 69 -23.53 -8.79 -8.01
C TYR A 69 -22.29 -7.90 -8.09
N PHE A 70 -22.12 -7.19 -9.20
CA PHE A 70 -21.12 -6.15 -9.36
C PHE A 70 -21.78 -4.88 -9.89
N LEU A 71 -21.26 -3.74 -9.48
CA LEU A 71 -21.57 -2.44 -10.05
C LEU A 71 -20.44 -2.06 -11.01
N LEU A 72 -20.73 -2.12 -12.31
CA LEU A 72 -19.86 -1.58 -13.36
C LEU A 72 -20.09 -0.08 -13.47
N TYR A 73 -19.02 0.70 -13.65
CA TYR A 73 -19.11 2.13 -13.92
C TYR A 73 -18.21 2.51 -15.09
N ARG A 74 -18.52 3.63 -15.74
CA ARG A 74 -17.73 4.16 -16.85
C ARG A 74 -16.51 4.93 -16.35
N TYR A 75 -15.42 4.92 -17.13
CA TYR A 75 -14.26 5.78 -16.86
C TYR A 75 -14.68 7.25 -16.68
N GLY A 76 -14.12 7.91 -15.65
CA GLY A 76 -14.46 9.28 -15.29
C GLY A 76 -15.72 9.43 -14.42
N SER A 77 -16.59 8.41 -14.36
CA SER A 77 -17.80 8.43 -13.53
C SER A 77 -17.58 7.84 -12.12
N HIS A 78 -16.36 7.42 -11.78
CA HIS A 78 -16.01 6.79 -10.50
C HIS A 78 -16.51 7.60 -9.29
N ASN A 79 -16.10 8.86 -9.17
CA ASN A 79 -16.45 9.69 -8.00
C ASN A 79 -17.97 9.86 -7.86
N LYS A 80 -18.67 10.10 -8.98
CA LYS A 80 -20.13 10.26 -9.02
C LYS A 80 -20.85 8.98 -8.58
N VAL A 81 -20.37 7.82 -9.04
CA VAL A 81 -20.92 6.51 -8.67
C VAL A 81 -20.65 6.20 -7.21
N MET A 82 -19.45 6.50 -6.70
CA MET A 82 -19.09 6.30 -5.30
C MET A 82 -19.89 7.21 -4.36
N GLU A 83 -20.13 8.46 -4.73
CA GLU A 83 -20.97 9.40 -3.97
C GLU A 83 -22.41 8.89 -3.87
N LYS A 84 -23.02 8.52 -5.01
CA LYS A 84 -24.37 7.91 -5.02
C LYS A 84 -24.44 6.63 -4.21
N LEU A 85 -23.43 5.77 -4.32
CA LEU A 85 -23.36 4.53 -3.54
C LEU A 85 -23.31 4.83 -2.03
N ALA A 86 -22.51 5.81 -1.61
CA ALA A 86 -22.41 6.25 -0.23
C ALA A 86 -23.73 6.84 0.29
N GLU A 87 -24.39 7.71 -0.49
CA GLU A 87 -25.72 8.26 -0.16
C GLU A 87 -26.76 7.17 0.04
N ASN A 88 -26.78 6.18 -0.86
CA ASN A 88 -27.75 5.08 -0.78
C ASN A 88 -27.49 4.15 0.41
N LEU A 89 -26.22 3.86 0.70
CA LEU A 89 -25.83 3.10 1.90
C LEU A 89 -26.20 3.84 3.19
N GLN A 90 -25.99 5.15 3.22
CA GLN A 90 -26.36 5.99 4.36
C GLN A 90 -27.88 6.04 4.55
N SER A 91 -28.64 6.17 3.47
CA SER A 91 -30.11 6.14 3.49
C SER A 91 -30.63 4.79 4.00
N ALA A 92 -30.10 3.68 3.47
CA ALA A 92 -30.47 2.34 3.91
C ALA A 92 -30.16 2.10 5.40
N ALA A 93 -29.01 2.60 5.88
CA ALA A 93 -28.63 2.52 7.28
C ALA A 93 -29.60 3.33 8.17
N ASN A 94 -29.98 4.54 7.74
CA ASN A 94 -30.93 5.40 8.46
C ASN A 94 -32.32 4.76 8.53
N SER A 95 -32.85 4.24 7.41
CA SER A 95 -34.16 3.56 7.39
C SER A 95 -34.18 2.25 8.18
N ARG A 96 -33.03 1.58 8.34
CA ARG A 96 -32.92 0.42 9.24
C ARG A 96 -32.94 0.85 10.70
N TRP A 97 -32.30 1.97 11.01
CA TRP A 97 -32.27 2.53 12.36
C TRP A 97 -33.65 3.02 12.82
N GLU A 98 -34.38 3.76 11.97
CA GLU A 98 -35.74 4.24 12.28
C GLU A 98 -36.72 3.10 12.59
N ARG A 99 -36.61 1.98 11.85
CA ARG A 99 -37.38 0.75 12.11
C ARG A 99 -36.97 0.05 13.40
N ALA A 100 -35.71 0.16 13.80
CA ALA A 100 -35.21 -0.45 15.03
C ALA A 100 -35.58 0.40 16.26
N THR A 101 -35.59 1.73 16.14
CA THR A 101 -35.99 2.64 17.22
C THR A 101 -37.50 2.68 17.50
N THR A 102 -38.32 2.25 16.53
CA THR A 102 -39.78 2.14 16.70
C THR A 102 -40.22 0.82 17.33
N ALA A 103 -39.30 -0.14 17.52
CA ALA A 103 -39.52 -1.35 18.31
C ALA A 103 -38.99 -1.10 19.73
N GLU A 104 -39.86 -0.61 20.62
CA GLU A 104 -39.50 -0.22 21.99
C GLU A 104 -39.22 -1.45 22.89
N SER A 105 -37.94 -1.66 23.19
CA SER A 105 -37.43 -2.40 24.34
C SER A 105 -36.04 -1.85 24.68
N SER A 106 -35.81 -1.47 25.95
CA SER A 106 -34.54 -0.88 26.41
C SER A 106 -33.34 -1.83 26.21
N ASP A 107 -33.57 -3.14 26.21
CA ASP A 107 -32.52 -4.15 25.99
C ASP A 107 -32.15 -4.25 24.50
N ASP A 108 -33.08 -3.90 23.60
CA ASP A 108 -32.85 -3.94 22.16
C ASP A 108 -31.93 -2.80 21.72
N GLN A 109 -31.95 -1.66 22.44
CA GLN A 109 -31.15 -0.48 22.09
C GLN A 109 -29.64 -0.71 22.25
N GLU A 110 -29.22 -1.47 23.26
CA GLU A 110 -27.82 -1.85 23.47
C GLU A 110 -27.37 -2.90 22.45
N GLN A 111 -28.23 -3.88 22.13
CA GLN A 111 -27.97 -4.84 21.06
C GLN A 111 -27.84 -4.17 19.69
N ILE A 112 -28.65 -3.15 19.41
CA ILE A 112 -28.58 -2.34 18.19
C ILE A 112 -27.26 -1.58 18.12
N LEU A 113 -26.81 -0.95 19.22
CA LEU A 113 -25.54 -0.23 19.25
C LEU A 113 -24.35 -1.18 18.97
N GLN A 114 -24.33 -2.34 19.61
CA GLN A 114 -23.31 -3.37 19.37
C GLN A 114 -23.36 -3.89 17.93
N SER A 115 -24.55 -4.05 17.35
CA SER A 115 -24.69 -4.48 15.96
C SER A 115 -24.15 -3.43 14.97
N LYS A 116 -24.28 -2.14 15.30
CA LYS A 116 -23.75 -1.02 14.52
C LYS A 116 -22.23 -0.97 14.56
N GLU A 117 -21.64 -1.11 15.74
CA GLU A 117 -20.18 -1.17 15.88
C GLU A 117 -19.59 -2.37 15.13
N LYS A 118 -20.24 -3.54 15.22
CA LYS A 118 -19.83 -4.72 14.44
C LYS A 118 -19.94 -4.51 12.93
N ALA A 119 -21.04 -3.93 12.44
CA ALA A 119 -21.21 -3.63 11.02
C ALA A 119 -20.16 -2.62 10.53
N GLN A 120 -19.85 -1.59 11.32
CA GLN A 120 -18.82 -0.62 11.02
C GLN A 120 -17.42 -1.25 11.01
N ALA A 121 -17.13 -2.15 11.95
CA ALA A 121 -15.87 -2.90 11.96
C ALA A 121 -15.74 -3.80 10.72
N ILE A 122 -16.81 -4.49 10.31
CA ILE A 122 -16.82 -5.31 9.08
C ILE A 122 -16.54 -4.44 7.85
N LEU A 123 -17.17 -3.26 7.76
CA LEU A 123 -16.95 -2.34 6.64
C LEU A 123 -15.48 -1.87 6.60
N GLN A 124 -14.89 -1.53 7.74
CA GLN A 124 -13.48 -1.15 7.80
C GLN A 124 -12.53 -2.29 7.39
N VAL A 125 -12.82 -3.53 7.80
CA VAL A 125 -12.05 -4.71 7.40
C VAL A 125 -12.17 -4.96 5.90
N GLN A 126 -13.36 -4.80 5.31
CA GLN A 126 -13.57 -4.93 3.86
C GLN A 126 -12.81 -3.86 3.08
N MET A 127 -12.85 -2.60 3.53
CA MET A 127 -12.08 -1.52 2.93
C MET A 127 -10.58 -1.78 3.01
N ALA A 128 -10.07 -2.22 4.16
CA ALA A 128 -8.67 -2.60 4.33
C ALA A 128 -8.28 -3.76 3.40
N GLY A 129 -9.16 -4.76 3.23
CA GLY A 129 -8.96 -5.86 2.30
C GLY A 129 -8.84 -5.40 0.85
N LYS A 130 -9.71 -4.49 0.39
CA LYS A 130 -9.63 -3.93 -0.97
C LYS A 130 -8.34 -3.14 -1.19
N LEU A 131 -7.98 -2.27 -0.25
CA LEU A 131 -6.72 -1.52 -0.30
C LEU A 131 -5.49 -2.44 -0.31
N TRP A 132 -5.55 -3.56 0.42
CA TRP A 132 -4.49 -4.55 0.42
C TRP A 132 -4.34 -5.24 -0.94
N THR A 133 -5.46 -5.59 -1.60
CA THR A 133 -5.41 -6.18 -2.95
C THR A 133 -4.88 -5.22 -4.01
N GLU A 134 -5.26 -3.94 -3.93
CA GLU A 134 -4.75 -2.89 -4.82
C GLU A 134 -3.24 -2.68 -4.62
N LEU A 135 -2.78 -2.68 -3.36
CA LEU A 135 -1.36 -2.60 -3.03
C LEU A 135 -0.58 -3.80 -3.62
N GLN A 136 -1.11 -5.02 -3.49
CA GLN A 136 -0.48 -6.21 -4.07
C GLN A 136 -0.42 -6.14 -5.61
N ALA A 137 -1.45 -5.63 -6.27
CA ALA A 137 -1.46 -5.45 -7.72
C ALA A 137 -0.38 -4.46 -8.17
N ALA A 138 -0.29 -3.29 -7.52
CA ALA A 138 0.75 -2.30 -7.79
C ALA A 138 2.16 -2.86 -7.57
N GLN A 139 2.34 -3.68 -6.53
CA GLN A 139 3.63 -4.29 -6.22
C GLN A 139 4.08 -5.30 -7.29
N ARG A 140 3.15 -6.06 -7.88
CA ARG A 140 3.43 -6.93 -9.03
C ARG A 140 3.79 -6.14 -10.28
N GLU A 141 3.11 -5.02 -10.52
CA GLU A 141 3.42 -4.14 -11.66
C GLU A 141 4.82 -3.53 -11.53
N ILE A 142 5.19 -3.07 -10.34
CA ILE A 142 6.56 -2.58 -10.05
C ILE A 142 7.59 -3.69 -10.30
N ALA A 143 7.34 -4.91 -9.84
CA ALA A 143 8.25 -6.04 -10.07
C ALA A 143 8.39 -6.37 -11.57
N ALA A 144 7.28 -6.33 -12.32
CA ALA A 144 7.29 -6.54 -13.77
C ALA A 144 8.06 -5.44 -14.51
N LEU A 145 7.91 -4.17 -14.10
CA LEU A 145 8.69 -3.05 -14.64
C LEU A 145 10.18 -3.19 -14.32
N HIS A 146 10.53 -3.60 -13.10
CA HIS A 146 11.91 -3.85 -12.72
C HIS A 146 12.53 -4.93 -13.61
N HIS A 147 11.82 -6.05 -13.81
CA HIS A 147 12.28 -7.12 -14.69
C HIS A 147 12.44 -6.65 -16.15
N ARG A 148 11.53 -5.82 -16.68
CA ARG A 148 11.67 -5.23 -18.03
C ARG A 148 12.88 -4.31 -18.12
N LEU A 149 13.19 -3.53 -17.08
CA LEU A 149 14.39 -2.69 -17.03
C LEU A 149 15.67 -3.53 -17.01
N GLU A 150 15.72 -4.63 -16.26
CA GLU A 150 16.85 -5.57 -16.26
C GLU A 150 17.08 -6.19 -17.65
N GLN A 151 16.01 -6.51 -18.39
CA GLN A 151 16.14 -7.04 -19.75
C GLN A 151 16.66 -6.00 -20.75
N LEU A 152 16.26 -4.74 -20.61
CA LEU A 152 16.70 -3.66 -21.51
C LEU A 152 18.14 -3.21 -21.22
N CYS A 153 18.53 -3.21 -19.95
CA CYS A 153 19.85 -2.79 -19.48
C CYS A 153 20.45 -3.87 -18.57
N PRO A 154 20.97 -4.99 -19.13
CA PRO A 154 21.63 -5.99 -18.32
C PRO A 154 22.79 -5.33 -17.56
N PRO A 155 22.90 -5.53 -16.23
CA PRO A 155 23.80 -4.76 -15.37
C PRO A 155 25.26 -4.80 -15.85
N LYS A 156 25.69 -5.92 -16.42
CA LYS A 156 27.03 -6.08 -17.01
C LYS A 156 27.32 -5.12 -18.17
N LYS A 157 26.30 -4.74 -18.95
CA LYS A 157 26.44 -3.83 -20.09
C LYS A 157 26.45 -2.37 -19.65
N VAL A 158 25.77 -2.05 -18.56
CA VAL A 158 25.81 -0.72 -17.94
C VAL A 158 27.16 -0.49 -17.25
N GLU A 159 27.67 -1.49 -16.53
CA GLU A 159 29.01 -1.45 -15.93
C GLU A 159 30.10 -1.33 -17.00
N SER A 160 30.03 -2.11 -18.09
CA SER A 160 31.02 -1.98 -19.17
C SER A 160 30.97 -0.61 -19.86
N MET A 161 29.77 -0.07 -20.11
CA MET A 161 29.62 1.28 -20.69
C MET A 161 30.08 2.40 -19.75
N LEU A 162 29.91 2.24 -18.44
CA LEU A 162 30.39 3.21 -17.44
C LEU A 162 31.91 3.15 -17.31
N VAL A 163 32.50 1.96 -17.26
CA VAL A 163 33.96 1.77 -17.23
C VAL A 163 34.60 2.34 -18.50
N GLU A 164 34.07 2.02 -19.68
CA GLU A 164 34.60 2.51 -20.95
C GLU A 164 34.47 4.04 -21.09
N ASN A 165 33.37 4.64 -20.60
CA ASN A 165 33.25 6.11 -20.56
C ASN A 165 34.17 6.77 -19.54
N LEU A 166 34.36 6.15 -18.36
CA LEU A 166 35.28 6.63 -17.33
C LEU A 166 36.74 6.56 -17.81
N GLU A 167 37.14 5.47 -18.48
CA GLU A 167 38.48 5.34 -19.06
C GLU A 167 38.71 6.37 -20.17
N ASN A 168 37.72 6.63 -21.02
CA ASN A 168 37.80 7.67 -22.05
C ASN A 168 37.87 9.08 -21.46
N HIS A 169 37.17 9.36 -20.35
CA HIS A 169 37.23 10.68 -19.70
C HIS A 169 38.51 10.88 -18.89
N LEU A 170 38.95 9.86 -18.14
CA LEU A 170 40.18 9.91 -17.33
C LEU A 170 41.44 9.88 -18.20
N GLY A 171 41.42 9.18 -19.33
CA GLY A 171 42.50 9.22 -20.33
C GLY A 171 42.73 10.61 -20.92
N SER A 172 41.72 11.47 -20.93
CA SER A 172 41.86 12.87 -21.38
C SER A 172 42.36 13.85 -20.29
N LEU A 173 42.39 13.43 -19.03
CA LEU A 173 42.82 14.25 -17.87
C LEU A 173 44.26 13.98 -17.43
N SER A 174 45.01 13.12 -18.12
CA SER A 174 46.41 12.81 -17.79
C SER A 174 47.39 13.84 -18.36
N VAL A 175 47.32 15.11 -17.91
CA VAL A 175 48.45 16.06 -18.00
C VAL A 175 48.52 16.92 -16.73
N ARG A 176 49.65 16.80 -16.03
CA ARG A 176 50.21 17.63 -14.93
C ARG A 176 49.69 17.36 -13.51
N THR A 177 50.36 16.38 -12.90
CA THR A 177 50.61 16.30 -11.46
C THR A 177 51.35 17.54 -10.95
N GLN A 178 50.81 18.17 -9.91
CA GLN A 178 51.58 18.96 -8.93
C GLN A 178 51.02 18.63 -7.54
N PRO A 179 51.84 18.17 -6.56
CA PRO A 179 51.36 17.78 -5.25
C PRO A 179 51.53 18.94 -4.29
N ASP A 180 50.45 19.63 -3.95
CA ASP A 180 50.37 20.47 -2.75
C ASP A 180 48.90 20.82 -2.50
N LEU A 181 48.20 20.01 -1.70
CA LEU A 181 46.98 20.44 -1.02
C LEU A 181 46.96 19.89 0.41
N PRO A 182 46.65 20.73 1.40
CA PRO A 182 46.69 20.40 2.82
C PRO A 182 45.42 19.67 3.29
N ASN A 183 45.57 18.98 4.42
CA ASN A 183 44.52 18.39 5.26
C ASN A 183 43.18 19.14 5.22
N LEU A 184 42.17 18.49 4.62
CA LEU A 184 40.80 19.00 4.53
C LEU A 184 39.81 17.85 4.76
N CYS A 185 39.85 17.23 5.94
CA CYS A 185 38.90 16.19 6.35
C CYS A 185 38.68 16.18 7.87
N MET A 186 38.31 17.32 8.49
CA MET A 186 37.69 17.34 9.83
C MET A 186 36.74 18.54 10.05
N ALA A 187 36.54 19.40 9.06
CA ALA A 187 35.70 20.59 9.21
C ALA A 187 34.33 20.37 8.57
N GLY A 188 33.32 20.10 9.39
CA GLY A 188 31.92 20.27 8.98
C GLY A 188 30.96 19.16 9.38
N MET A 189 30.81 18.87 10.68
CA MET A 189 29.65 18.11 11.18
C MET A 189 29.12 18.70 12.48
N HIS A 190 28.86 20.02 12.46
CA HIS A 190 27.96 20.68 13.41
C HIS A 190 26.73 21.23 12.67
N ASP A 191 26.19 20.44 11.74
CA ASP A 191 24.89 20.77 11.18
C ASP A 191 23.84 20.46 12.25
N LYS A 192 23.57 21.44 13.12
CA LYS A 192 22.45 21.47 14.07
C LYS A 192 21.11 21.61 13.33
N ARG A 193 20.94 20.94 12.18
CA ARG A 193 19.61 20.72 11.63
C ARG A 193 18.85 20.01 12.71
N GLU A 194 17.86 20.71 13.25
CA GLU A 194 17.00 20.23 14.33
C GLU A 194 16.66 18.78 14.07
N LEU A 195 17.12 17.90 14.95
CA LEU A 195 16.68 16.52 15.03
C LEU A 195 15.23 16.54 15.52
N SER A 196 14.33 17.03 14.67
CA SER A 196 12.90 16.91 14.87
C SER A 196 12.54 15.48 14.49
N VAL A 197 12.40 14.64 15.51
CA VAL A 197 11.84 13.29 15.34
C VAL A 197 10.34 13.47 15.23
N GLU A 198 9.92 13.77 14.02
CA GLU A 198 8.56 14.19 13.74
C GLU A 198 7.62 12.97 13.60
N TRP A 199 8.17 11.76 13.38
CA TRP A 199 7.38 10.55 13.11
C TRP A 199 8.10 9.26 13.49
N THR A 200 7.32 8.21 13.73
CA THR A 200 7.80 6.85 13.96
C THR A 200 7.03 5.86 13.10
N PHE A 201 7.69 4.77 12.67
CA PHE A 201 7.02 3.61 12.08
C PHE A 201 7.23 2.41 13.00
N ALA A 202 6.15 1.75 13.40
CA ALA A 202 6.23 0.51 14.16
C ALA A 202 6.66 -0.64 13.24
N VAL A 203 7.72 -1.35 13.63
CA VAL A 203 8.30 -2.47 12.87
C VAL A 203 7.89 -3.83 13.48
N GLY A 204 7.23 -3.83 14.63
CA GLY A 204 6.73 -5.02 15.32
C GLY A 204 7.65 -5.53 16.44
N PRO A 205 7.27 -6.64 17.10
CA PRO A 205 7.98 -7.18 18.28
C PRO A 205 9.13 -8.14 17.94
N CYS A 206 9.41 -8.36 16.66
CA CYS A 206 10.45 -9.31 16.22
C CYS A 206 11.85 -8.81 16.60
N GLN A 207 12.80 -9.74 16.82
CA GLN A 207 14.20 -9.37 16.96
C GLN A 207 14.65 -8.63 15.70
N VAL A 208 15.26 -7.46 15.90
CA VAL A 208 15.78 -6.60 14.84
C VAL A 208 17.29 -6.73 14.85
N GLU A 209 17.86 -7.21 13.76
CA GLU A 209 19.30 -7.27 13.57
C GLU A 209 19.79 -6.10 12.70
N ALA A 210 21.07 -5.74 12.83
CA ALA A 210 21.68 -4.64 12.06
C ALA A 210 21.60 -4.87 10.55
N SER A 211 21.58 -6.14 10.12
CA SER A 211 21.40 -6.53 8.72
C SER A 211 20.02 -6.19 8.16
N ASP A 212 18.99 -6.08 9.01
CA ASP A 212 17.62 -5.83 8.55
C ASP A 212 17.44 -4.36 8.13
N PHE A 213 18.23 -3.44 8.68
CA PHE A 213 18.09 -2.00 8.47
C PHE A 213 19.39 -1.39 7.93
N PRO A 214 19.73 -1.63 6.64
CA PRO A 214 20.95 -1.08 6.06
C PRO A 214 20.95 0.46 6.16
N GLY A 215 21.97 0.99 6.85
CA GLY A 215 22.13 2.43 7.06
C GLY A 215 21.34 3.03 8.23
N ALA A 216 20.60 2.23 9.00
CA ALA A 216 20.01 2.68 10.26
C ALA A 216 20.87 2.25 11.46
N VAL A 217 20.95 3.13 12.47
CA VAL A 217 21.63 2.80 13.74
C VAL A 217 20.62 2.16 14.68
N ILE A 218 20.87 0.92 15.12
CA ILE A 218 20.04 0.28 16.15
C ILE A 218 20.50 0.77 17.53
N LEU A 219 19.58 1.35 18.28
CA LEU A 219 19.83 1.80 19.64
C LEU A 219 19.72 0.63 20.61
N ASP A 220 20.69 0.52 21.51
CA ASP A 220 20.70 -0.51 22.55
C ASP A 220 19.47 -0.34 23.49
N PRO A 221 18.61 -1.36 23.62
CA PRO A 221 17.44 -1.34 24.51
C PRO A 221 17.80 -1.07 25.97
N SER A 222 19.01 -1.40 26.42
CA SER A 222 19.48 -1.12 27.78
C SER A 222 19.77 0.38 28.01
N ILE A 223 20.06 1.12 26.95
CA ILE A 223 20.34 2.57 26.98
C ILE A 223 19.06 3.37 26.75
N VAL A 224 18.11 2.81 25.99
CA VAL A 224 16.90 3.47 25.51
C VAL A 224 15.69 2.57 25.73
N THR A 225 14.94 2.84 26.80
CA THR A 225 13.75 2.07 27.19
C THR A 225 12.44 2.61 26.59
N SER A 226 12.46 3.84 26.04
CA SER A 226 11.28 4.46 25.43
C SER A 226 11.63 5.32 24.22
N LEU A 227 10.65 5.50 23.33
CA LEU A 227 10.80 6.39 22.17
C LEU A 227 11.17 7.81 22.59
N ARG A 228 10.52 8.34 23.63
CA ARG A 228 10.80 9.69 24.11
C ARG A 228 12.24 9.82 24.58
N ALA A 229 12.75 8.83 25.32
CA ALA A 229 14.14 8.81 25.76
C ALA A 229 15.10 8.73 24.55
N ALA A 230 14.76 7.91 23.54
CA ALA A 230 15.52 7.81 22.29
C ALA A 230 15.68 9.17 21.61
N VAL A 231 14.54 9.86 21.42
CA VAL A 231 14.49 11.18 20.78
C VAL A 231 15.28 12.20 21.59
N CYS A 232 15.10 12.25 22.91
CA CYS A 232 15.85 13.16 23.76
C CYS A 232 17.36 12.94 23.64
N LYS A 233 17.82 11.68 23.73
CA LYS A 233 19.25 11.35 23.64
C LYS A 233 19.87 11.63 22.27
N LEU A 234 19.10 11.45 21.19
CA LEU A 234 19.52 11.82 19.84
C LEU A 234 19.63 13.34 19.70
N ILE A 235 18.64 14.09 20.19
CA ILE A 235 18.62 15.56 20.12
C ILE A 235 19.75 16.18 20.95
N THR A 236 20.00 15.67 22.16
CA THR A 236 21.08 16.16 23.03
C THR A 236 22.46 15.77 22.52
N GLY A 237 22.55 14.83 21.57
CA GLY A 237 23.80 14.27 21.09
C GLY A 237 24.47 13.30 22.08
N GLU A 238 23.74 12.83 23.10
CA GLU A 238 24.21 11.78 24.01
C GLU A 238 24.40 10.46 23.24
N ILE A 239 23.57 10.22 22.22
CA ILE A 239 23.72 9.14 21.26
C ILE A 239 24.11 9.74 19.91
N VAL A 240 25.29 9.37 19.41
CA VAL A 240 25.75 9.78 18.09
C VAL A 240 25.12 8.88 17.03
N CYS A 241 24.22 9.46 16.23
CA CYS A 241 23.67 8.79 15.05
C CYS A 241 24.35 9.33 13.78
N TYR A 242 25.25 8.54 13.21
CA TYR A 242 25.97 8.88 11.98
C TYR A 242 25.08 8.86 10.72
N GLY A 243 23.88 8.25 10.82
CA GLY A 243 22.91 8.18 9.75
C GLY A 243 21.71 9.12 9.92
N ASP A 244 20.81 9.03 8.95
CA ASP A 244 19.52 9.72 8.96
C ASP A 244 18.40 8.89 9.58
N LEU A 245 18.68 7.62 9.89
CA LEU A 245 17.73 6.62 10.36
C LEU A 245 18.28 5.98 11.64
N ALA A 246 17.41 5.75 12.62
CA ALA A 246 17.73 4.99 13.82
C ALA A 246 16.56 4.08 14.19
N VAL A 247 16.84 2.91 14.75
CA VAL A 247 15.80 1.99 15.25
C VAL A 247 15.89 1.95 16.77
N ALA A 248 14.78 2.21 17.45
CA ALA A 248 14.70 2.21 18.90
C ALA A 248 13.63 1.22 19.38
N TRP A 249 13.95 0.48 20.44
CA TRP A 249 12.95 -0.31 21.15
C TRP A 249 12.08 0.60 22.05
N SER A 250 10.82 0.24 22.20
CA SER A 250 9.87 0.93 23.07
C SER A 250 9.23 -0.06 24.03
N ASP A 251 9.62 -0.03 25.31
CA ASP A 251 9.06 -0.95 26.32
C ASP A 251 7.54 -0.78 26.45
N SER A 252 7.05 0.45 26.36
CA SER A 252 5.61 0.74 26.46
C SER A 252 4.80 0.21 25.28
N ALA A 253 5.42 0.12 24.09
CA ALA A 253 4.76 -0.38 22.88
C ALA A 253 5.15 -1.83 22.55
N MET A 254 6.06 -2.42 23.34
CA MET A 254 6.69 -3.72 23.12
C MET A 254 7.06 -3.97 21.64
N SER A 255 7.63 -2.96 20.98
CA SER A 255 7.96 -3.02 19.56
C SER A 255 9.10 -2.09 19.20
N PHE A 256 9.77 -2.41 18.09
CA PHE A 256 10.79 -1.55 17.50
C PHE A 256 10.13 -0.46 16.66
N HIS A 257 10.73 0.73 16.70
CA HIS A 257 10.31 1.88 15.92
C HIS A 257 11.45 2.46 15.12
N LEU A 258 11.20 2.76 13.85
CA LEU A 258 12.12 3.51 13.01
C LEU A 258 11.93 5.01 13.23
N LEU A 259 12.99 5.66 13.71
CA LEU A 259 13.15 7.10 13.85
C LEU A 259 13.90 7.63 12.63
N TYR A 260 13.53 8.82 12.15
CA TYR A 260 14.21 9.44 11.02
C TYR A 260 14.33 10.95 11.17
N ARG A 261 15.36 11.53 10.54
CA ARG A 261 15.58 12.98 10.52
C ARG A 261 14.59 13.70 9.60
N ARG A 262 14.30 14.97 9.88
CA ARG A 262 13.45 15.81 9.02
C ARG A 262 14.00 15.84 7.59
N GLY A 263 13.13 15.60 6.61
CA GLY A 263 13.49 15.47 5.19
C GLY A 263 13.76 14.03 4.74
N CYS A 264 13.97 13.08 5.65
CA CYS A 264 14.30 11.69 5.30
C CYS A 264 13.08 10.76 5.32
N LYS A 265 11.85 11.30 5.37
CA LYS A 265 10.60 10.52 5.40
C LYS A 265 10.48 9.54 4.24
N VAL A 266 10.82 9.97 3.03
CA VAL A 266 10.74 9.11 1.84
C VAL A 266 11.74 7.96 1.92
N ALA A 267 12.95 8.20 2.43
CA ALA A 267 13.94 7.15 2.65
C ALA A 267 13.48 6.16 3.73
N ALA A 268 12.94 6.65 4.84
CA ALA A 268 12.36 5.83 5.89
C ALA A 268 11.19 4.97 5.37
N GLN A 269 10.27 5.55 4.60
CA GLN A 269 9.16 4.81 3.99
C GLN A 269 9.65 3.73 3.02
N LYS A 270 10.65 4.04 2.17
CA LYS A 270 11.26 3.04 1.28
C LYS A 270 11.87 1.88 2.07
N LEU A 271 12.57 2.17 3.16
CA LEU A 271 13.18 1.15 4.02
C LEU A 271 12.10 0.25 4.65
N VAL A 272 11.02 0.85 5.19
CA VAL A 272 9.88 0.11 5.76
C VAL A 272 9.20 -0.77 4.71
N CYS A 273 9.01 -0.27 3.49
CA CYS A 273 8.46 -1.07 2.39
C CYS A 273 9.37 -2.25 2.01
N LEU A 274 10.69 -2.04 1.93
CA LEU A 274 11.66 -3.11 1.65
C LEU A 274 11.66 -4.17 2.75
N LEU A 275 11.57 -3.75 4.02
CA LEU A 275 11.43 -4.65 5.16
C LEU A 275 10.14 -5.46 5.12
N ALA A 276 9.01 -4.83 4.80
CA ALA A 276 7.74 -5.54 4.66
C ALA A 276 7.81 -6.61 3.56
N ILE A 277 8.49 -6.31 2.45
CA ILE A 277 8.76 -7.28 1.38
C ILE A 277 9.63 -8.43 1.91
N HIS A 278 10.77 -8.13 2.53
CA HIS A 278 11.67 -9.16 3.08
C HIS A 278 11.01 -10.05 4.12
N LEU A 279 10.24 -9.48 5.06
CA LEU A 279 9.51 -10.23 6.07
C LEU A 279 8.43 -11.11 5.46
N SER A 280 7.72 -10.63 4.43
CA SER A 280 6.73 -11.44 3.73
C SER A 280 7.36 -12.61 2.97
N ALA A 281 8.53 -12.39 2.34
CA ALA A 281 9.29 -13.41 1.65
C ALA A 281 9.87 -14.46 2.64
N SER A 282 10.41 -14.00 3.77
CA SER A 282 10.93 -14.88 4.83
C SER A 282 9.82 -15.72 5.46
N LYS A 283 8.65 -15.13 5.74
CA LYS A 283 7.49 -15.88 6.23
C LYS A 283 6.99 -16.91 5.22
N ALA A 284 6.95 -16.58 3.94
CA ALA A 284 6.60 -17.53 2.89
C ALA A 284 7.63 -18.67 2.78
N GLY A 285 8.91 -18.36 2.93
CA GLY A 285 10.01 -19.33 2.99
C GLY A 285 9.87 -20.30 4.17
N LEU A 286 9.65 -19.76 5.39
CA LEU A 286 9.42 -20.56 6.60
C LEU A 286 8.17 -21.43 6.48
N LEU A 287 7.07 -20.93 5.91
CA LEU A 287 5.87 -21.75 5.66
C LEU A 287 6.13 -22.86 4.64
N CYS A 288 6.94 -22.61 3.60
CA CYS A 288 7.36 -23.64 2.66
C CYS A 288 8.27 -24.69 3.30
N GLU A 289 9.19 -24.29 4.17
CA GLU A 289 10.05 -25.23 4.91
C GLU A 289 9.26 -26.02 5.95
N LEU A 290 8.34 -25.38 6.66
CA LEU A 290 7.43 -26.04 7.58
C LEU A 290 6.55 -27.06 6.84
N ALA A 291 6.01 -26.70 5.68
CA ALA A 291 5.24 -27.60 4.82
C ALA A 291 6.08 -28.77 4.29
N ARG A 292 7.37 -28.56 3.98
CA ARG A 292 8.29 -29.66 3.62
C ARG A 292 8.64 -30.54 4.80
N ALA A 293 8.79 -29.96 5.99
CA ALA A 293 9.08 -30.71 7.22
C ALA A 293 7.89 -31.58 7.63
N THR A 294 6.66 -31.09 7.46
CA THR A 294 5.43 -31.88 7.73
C THR A 294 5.09 -32.89 6.64
N ALA A 295 5.61 -32.72 5.42
CA ALA A 295 5.41 -33.64 4.31
C ALA A 295 6.42 -34.80 4.24
N ARG A 296 7.38 -34.91 5.18
CA ARG A 296 8.21 -36.11 5.28
C ARG A 296 7.38 -37.22 5.93
N PRO A 297 7.03 -38.30 5.21
CA PRO A 297 6.40 -39.44 5.83
C PRO A 297 7.41 -40.07 6.80
N ASP A 298 6.95 -40.39 8.01
CA ASP A 298 7.71 -41.17 8.99
C ASP A 298 8.11 -42.50 8.34
N THR A 299 9.36 -42.59 7.87
CA THR A 299 9.97 -43.85 7.47
C THR A 299 10.32 -44.59 8.75
N HIS A 300 9.34 -45.36 9.24
CA HIS A 300 9.55 -46.48 10.15
C HIS A 300 9.93 -47.74 9.37
#